data_AF-A0A8H6AAD9-F1
#
_entry.id   AF-A0A8H6AAD9-F1
#
_cell.length_a   1.000
_cell.length_b   1.000
_cell.length_c   1.000
_cell.angle_alpha   90.00
_cell.angle_beta   90.00
_cell.angle_gamma   90.00
#
_symmetry.space_group_name_H-M   'P 1'
#
loop_
_entity.id
_entity.type
_entity.pdbx_description
1 polymer ?
#
loop_
_entity_poly.entity_id
_entity_poly.type
_entity_poly.pdbx_seq_one_letter_code
_entity_poly.pdbx_strand_id
1 'polypeptide(L)'
;MKLLFWLQMSSLATAVSLWSSNSASWDTTNEAFALRNGKLGVISFGEPGAEKLNLNHDELWEGGLFEIDATCDSTFARLRGITQTGPPRGMTYNTIARSSISGTCDSSTRRLTISSSSSSTLTIVIGEGTDFDATKRTEAASYTFKGEDPAEHVETITSAAISQPESRLRTAHIEDYSRLTGAFTLDLPDTQGSDGTELSKLITDCNANKTEGDPYPEKLLFDYGRHLFMSRTNGLPPILQGVWSPTKTAAWSGDYHANISLQMNLWGAEATGLGELTIPVFDYMEQNWMPRGAETAELLYGSQGWVTHNEMNIFGHTGMKTYQTSADYLINSPTTVPSSLIRLIHQVYENAIQGAGIGGETGSPLLKNIKTQLPRLDKGLHIGTWGEIKEWKLPDSYGYDKEGNEHRHLSHLVGWYPGWSLSSYFDGYTNATIQSAVNKFLTHLGVGITDSNAGWEKVWRSACWARLNHTERAHYELRLTIDQNTGQSGLSLYSGGDAPSGAFQMDANFGYLGTVLMPRSGDGVRTVILAPAIPAAWTEGSVKGLRLRGGGSVDFSWDHDGLVDKVSATGVPGR
;
A
#
# COMPACT_ATOMS: atom_id res chain seq x y z
N MET A 1 -2.52 30.56 18.09
CA MET A 1 -2.86 29.28 18.80
C MET A 1 -1.82 28.19 18.48
N LYS A 2 -1.47 27.26 19.39
CA LYS A 2 -0.60 26.09 19.06
C LYS A 2 -1.47 24.93 18.58
N LEU A 3 -1.44 24.59 17.30
CA LEU A 3 -1.93 23.32 16.79
C LEU A 3 -0.75 22.35 16.69
N LEU A 4 -0.87 21.20 17.35
CA LEU A 4 0.14 20.14 17.35
C LEU A 4 -0.18 19.18 16.21
N PHE A 5 0.72 19.09 15.25
CA PHE A 5 0.66 18.13 14.15
C PHE A 5 1.81 17.13 14.26
N TRP A 6 1.53 15.91 13.83
CA TRP A 6 2.43 14.77 13.93
C TRP A 6 2.86 14.37 12.53
N LEU A 7 3.94 14.97 12.03
CA LEU A 7 4.66 14.45 10.87
C LEU A 7 6.15 14.65 11.11
N GLN A 8 6.81 13.62 11.63
CA GLN A 8 8.26 13.59 11.69
C GLN A 8 8.74 12.15 11.47
N MET A 9 9.65 11.99 10.50
CA MET A 9 10.13 10.68 10.00
C MET A 9 11.42 10.20 10.71
N SER A 10 11.88 10.89 11.76
CA SER A 10 13.00 10.44 12.59
C SER A 10 12.56 9.48 13.71
N SER A 11 13.51 8.69 14.23
CA SER A 11 13.29 7.72 15.34
C SER A 11 12.70 8.33 16.62
N LEU A 12 12.74 9.65 16.76
CA LEU A 12 11.98 10.41 17.75
C LEU A 12 10.81 11.09 17.03
N ALA A 13 9.58 10.66 17.32
CA ALA A 13 8.38 11.38 16.92
C ALA A 13 8.29 12.67 17.75
N THR A 14 8.89 13.75 17.27
CA THR A 14 8.77 15.06 17.91
C THR A 14 7.54 15.79 17.39
N ALA A 15 6.86 16.48 18.30
CA ALA A 15 5.71 17.29 17.98
C ALA A 15 6.17 18.54 17.23
N VAL A 16 5.83 18.66 15.95
CA VAL A 16 6.07 19.91 15.23
C VAL A 16 4.94 20.86 15.58
N SER A 17 5.29 21.99 16.20
CA SER A 17 4.35 23.09 16.39
C SER A 17 4.22 23.82 15.07
N LEU A 18 3.08 23.70 14.38
CA LEU A 18 2.82 24.53 13.21
C LEU A 18 2.43 25.92 13.69
N TRP A 19 3.12 26.92 13.14
CA TRP A 19 2.87 28.33 13.40
C TRP A 19 2.66 28.99 12.03
N SER A 20 1.51 29.62 11.83
CA SER A 20 1.30 30.47 10.66
C SER A 20 1.43 31.93 11.08
N SER A 21 2.28 32.68 10.39
CA SER A 21 2.36 34.14 10.50
C SER A 21 1.34 34.85 9.63
N ASN A 22 0.64 34.11 8.76
CA ASN A 22 -0.33 34.63 7.78
C ASN A 22 -1.70 34.01 8.03
N SER A 23 -2.76 34.81 8.02
CA SER A 23 -4.13 34.29 8.00
C SER A 23 -4.42 33.66 6.65
N ALA A 24 -5.09 32.50 6.61
CA ALA A 24 -5.63 31.96 5.37
C ALA A 24 -6.50 33.01 4.67
N SER A 25 -6.17 33.32 3.42
CA SER A 25 -6.95 34.27 2.63
C SER A 25 -8.30 33.66 2.26
N TRP A 26 -9.34 34.50 2.07
CA TRP A 26 -10.69 34.03 1.72
C TRP A 26 -10.77 33.29 0.38
N ASP A 27 -9.68 33.30 -0.42
CA ASP A 27 -9.63 32.79 -1.79
C ASP A 27 -8.69 31.57 -1.96
N THR A 28 -8.18 30.99 -0.88
CA THR A 28 -7.29 29.81 -0.98
C THR A 28 -7.67 28.71 0.02
N THR A 29 -8.44 27.74 -0.47
CA THR A 29 -8.75 26.43 0.15
C THR A 29 -7.53 25.50 0.34
N ASN A 30 -6.30 26.00 0.13
CA ASN A 30 -5.06 25.21 0.11
C ASN A 30 -4.26 25.24 1.43
N GLU A 31 -4.72 25.93 2.47
CA GLU A 31 -4.06 25.98 3.78
C GLU A 31 -4.89 25.21 4.83
N ALA A 32 -5.03 23.90 4.62
CA ALA A 32 -5.66 22.98 5.57
C ALA A 32 -4.61 22.04 6.16
N PHE A 33 -4.58 21.92 7.48
CA PHE A 33 -3.65 21.03 8.16
C PHE A 33 -4.31 19.67 8.43
N ALA A 34 -3.69 18.60 7.92
CA ALA A 34 -4.16 17.23 8.09
C ALA A 34 -4.06 16.75 9.55
N LEU A 35 -5.17 16.41 10.18
CA LEU A 35 -5.25 15.80 11.51
C LEU A 35 -5.08 14.28 11.43
N ARG A 36 -4.21 13.75 12.31
CA ARG A 36 -3.98 12.31 12.52
C ARG A 36 -3.54 11.62 11.22
N ASN A 37 -4.21 10.53 10.83
CA ASN A 37 -3.95 9.77 9.61
C ASN A 37 -4.54 10.46 8.37
N GLY A 38 -4.46 11.79 8.26
CA GLY A 38 -4.82 12.54 7.05
C GLY A 38 -6.30 12.57 6.65
N LYS A 39 -7.24 12.22 7.55
CA LYS A 39 -8.68 12.17 7.23
C LYS A 39 -9.46 13.47 7.47
N LEU A 40 -8.89 14.45 8.17
CA LEU A 40 -9.54 15.75 8.44
C LEU A 40 -8.55 16.89 8.24
N GLY A 41 -9.00 17.98 7.62
CA GLY A 41 -8.25 19.24 7.54
C GLY A 41 -8.73 20.23 8.60
N VAL A 42 -7.82 20.91 9.30
CA VAL A 42 -8.11 22.11 10.09
C VAL A 42 -7.68 23.31 9.29
N ILE A 43 -8.62 24.21 8.99
CA ILE A 43 -8.31 25.52 8.41
C ILE A 43 -8.28 26.52 9.57
N SER A 44 -7.13 27.15 9.79
CA SER A 44 -7.00 28.27 10.74
C SER A 44 -7.07 29.58 9.95
N PHE A 45 -8.02 30.45 10.26
CA PHE A 45 -8.20 31.74 9.57
C PHE A 45 -8.46 32.89 10.56
N GLY A 46 -8.18 34.13 10.17
CA GLY A 46 -8.30 35.31 11.04
C GLY A 46 -6.97 35.76 11.67
N GLU A 47 -7.04 36.88 12.40
CA GLU A 47 -5.87 37.56 12.98
C GLU A 47 -5.13 36.67 13.99
N PRO A 48 -3.79 36.63 13.99
CA PRO A 48 -3.00 35.94 15.02
C PRO A 48 -3.42 36.36 16.44
N GLY A 49 -3.78 35.41 17.30
CA GLY A 49 -4.34 35.64 18.64
C GLY A 49 -5.87 35.76 18.72
N ALA A 50 -6.57 35.82 17.59
CA ALA A 50 -8.03 35.80 17.47
C ALA A 50 -8.49 34.81 16.38
N GLU A 51 -7.70 33.77 16.14
CA GLU A 51 -7.91 32.83 15.05
C GLU A 51 -9.25 32.09 15.21
N LYS A 52 -9.97 31.96 14.10
CA LYS A 52 -11.11 31.07 13.95
C LYS A 52 -10.59 29.78 13.34
N LEU A 53 -10.86 28.66 14.01
CA LEU A 53 -10.66 27.36 13.40
C LEU A 53 -11.94 27.02 12.64
N ASN A 54 -11.84 26.90 11.32
CA ASN A 54 -12.86 26.23 10.56
C ASN A 54 -12.54 24.74 10.56
N LEU A 55 -13.26 23.99 11.38
CA LEU A 55 -13.64 22.64 11.01
C LEU A 55 -14.80 22.81 10.02
N ASN A 56 -14.48 23.21 8.79
CA ASN A 56 -15.53 23.61 7.87
C ASN A 56 -16.32 22.37 7.48
N HIS A 57 -17.63 22.47 7.65
CA HIS A 57 -18.59 21.58 7.06
C HIS A 57 -18.76 21.98 5.59
N ASP A 58 -17.73 21.70 4.78
CA ASP A 58 -17.85 21.52 3.34
C ASP A 58 -17.24 20.15 3.03
N GLU A 59 -18.02 19.13 3.35
CA GLU A 59 -17.77 17.80 2.84
C GLU A 59 -17.90 17.85 1.32
N LEU A 60 -16.82 17.49 0.63
CA LEU A 60 -16.79 17.28 -0.83
C LEU A 60 -17.61 16.02 -1.18
N TRP A 61 -18.88 15.96 -0.79
CA TRP A 61 -19.89 14.94 -1.13
C TRP A 61 -20.96 15.53 -2.07
N GLU A 62 -21.16 14.93 -3.25
CA GLU A 62 -22.28 15.17 -4.19
C GLU A 62 -22.80 13.78 -4.54
N GLY A 63 -23.50 13.21 -3.58
CA GLY A 63 -24.77 12.52 -3.77
C GLY A 63 -25.81 13.04 -2.76
N GLY A 64 -25.45 14.08 -1.99
CA GLY A 64 -25.99 14.34 -0.67
C GLY A 64 -25.45 13.35 0.36
N LEU A 65 -25.21 13.82 1.57
CA LEU A 65 -25.36 12.94 2.72
C LEU A 65 -26.85 12.66 2.85
N PHE A 66 -27.22 11.38 2.98
CA PHE A 66 -28.63 11.04 3.08
C PHE A 66 -29.03 11.03 4.55
N GLU A 67 -30.18 11.64 4.85
CA GLU A 67 -30.71 11.71 6.22
C GLU A 67 -29.70 12.26 7.24
N ILE A 68 -29.02 13.37 6.91
CA ILE A 68 -28.07 14.03 7.83
C ILE A 68 -28.79 14.51 9.08
N ASP A 69 -28.21 14.17 10.22
CA ASP A 69 -28.47 14.85 11.48
C ASP A 69 -27.17 15.46 12.02
N ALA A 70 -27.04 16.78 11.84
CA ALA A 70 -25.97 17.57 12.43
C ALA A 70 -26.46 18.18 13.74
N THR A 71 -25.75 17.95 14.83
CA THR A 71 -26.07 18.48 16.17
C THR A 71 -24.82 19.11 16.78
N CYS A 72 -25.01 20.08 17.68
CA CYS A 72 -23.94 20.55 18.54
C CYS A 72 -24.45 20.82 19.95
N ASP A 73 -23.51 20.86 20.88
CA ASP A 73 -23.65 21.35 22.25
C ASP A 73 -22.48 22.32 22.50
N SER A 74 -22.43 22.92 23.68
CA SER A 74 -21.31 23.68 24.23
C SER A 74 -19.96 22.98 24.11
N THR A 75 -19.87 21.65 24.09
CA THR A 75 -18.58 20.93 24.12
C THR A 75 -18.33 20.01 22.93
N PHE A 76 -19.29 19.84 22.02
CA PHE A 76 -19.09 19.01 20.84
C PHE A 76 -19.93 19.44 19.65
N ALA A 77 -19.46 19.07 18.45
CA ALA A 77 -20.26 19.00 17.24
C ALA A 77 -20.32 17.55 16.77
N ARG A 78 -21.48 17.11 16.28
CA ARG A 78 -21.74 15.75 15.84
C ARG A 78 -22.41 15.76 14.47
N LEU A 79 -21.98 14.83 13.63
CA LEU A 79 -22.57 14.54 12.33
C LEU A 79 -22.97 13.06 12.29
N ARG A 80 -24.20 12.77 11.88
CA ARG A 80 -24.69 11.41 11.66
C ARG A 80 -25.46 11.35 10.35
N GLY A 81 -25.43 10.21 9.67
CA GLY A 81 -26.21 10.00 8.45
C GLY A 81 -26.02 8.60 7.88
N ILE A 82 -26.38 8.42 6.60
CA ILE A 82 -26.24 7.16 5.87
C ILE A 82 -25.57 7.32 4.50
N THR A 83 -24.87 6.28 4.04
CA THR A 83 -24.09 6.33 2.79
C THR A 83 -24.92 6.20 1.50
N GLN A 84 -26.12 5.64 1.56
CA GLN A 84 -27.10 5.59 0.46
C GLN A 84 -28.51 5.35 1.00
N THR A 85 -29.55 5.95 0.40
CA THR A 85 -30.97 5.71 0.79
C THR A 85 -31.47 4.32 0.41
N GLY A 86 -30.94 3.77 -0.69
CA GLY A 86 -31.22 2.41 -1.18
C GLY A 86 -32.17 2.32 -2.38
N PRO A 87 -32.63 1.11 -2.75
CA PRO A 87 -32.33 -0.19 -2.12
C PRO A 87 -31.00 -0.83 -2.57
N PRO A 88 -30.23 -1.47 -1.66
CA PRO A 88 -30.42 -1.51 -0.20
C PRO A 88 -29.98 -0.21 0.49
N ARG A 89 -30.53 0.12 1.67
CA ARG A 89 -30.03 1.26 2.47
C ARG A 89 -28.56 1.04 2.84
N GLY A 90 -27.75 2.10 2.77
CA GLY A 90 -26.32 2.11 3.06
C GLY A 90 -25.96 1.99 4.52
N MET A 91 -24.67 2.12 4.81
CA MET A 91 -24.11 2.11 6.16
C MET A 91 -24.46 3.40 6.88
N THR A 92 -24.80 3.31 8.17
CA THR A 92 -24.88 4.45 9.07
C THR A 92 -23.47 4.89 9.46
N TYR A 93 -23.21 6.19 9.47
CA TYR A 93 -21.97 6.75 9.99
C TYR A 93 -22.27 7.78 11.09
N ASN A 94 -21.34 7.92 12.04
CA ASN A 94 -21.41 8.91 13.09
C ASN A 94 -20.01 9.47 13.40
N THR A 95 -19.90 10.79 13.46
CA THR A 95 -18.67 11.53 13.74
C THR A 95 -18.91 12.55 14.84
N ILE A 96 -18.00 12.65 15.80
CA ILE A 96 -18.06 13.63 16.89
C ILE A 96 -16.70 14.32 17.00
N ALA A 97 -16.71 15.66 16.94
CA ALA A 97 -15.59 16.51 17.33
C ALA A 97 -15.88 17.11 18.71
N ARG A 98 -15.08 16.75 19.71
CA ARG A 98 -15.20 17.22 21.11
C ARG A 98 -14.12 18.22 21.44
N SER A 99 -14.50 19.28 22.13
CA SER A 99 -13.63 20.34 22.62
C SER A 99 -13.38 20.20 24.11
N SER A 100 -12.15 20.47 24.55
CA SER A 100 -11.79 20.57 25.96
C SER A 100 -12.30 21.86 26.62
N ILE A 101 -12.74 22.83 25.83
CA ILE A 101 -13.30 24.11 26.27
C ILE A 101 -14.75 24.20 25.83
N SER A 102 -15.63 24.65 26.73
CA SER A 102 -17.00 24.99 26.37
C SER A 102 -17.06 26.23 25.47
N GLY A 103 -17.79 26.13 24.38
CA GLY A 103 -18.15 27.24 23.52
C GLY A 103 -19.66 27.37 23.38
N THR A 104 -20.07 28.02 22.31
CA THR A 104 -21.48 28.27 21.98
C THR A 104 -21.86 27.49 20.75
N CYS A 105 -22.85 26.60 20.88
CA CYS A 105 -23.49 25.95 19.75
C CYS A 105 -24.56 26.87 19.17
N ASP A 106 -24.46 27.16 17.88
CA ASP A 106 -25.55 27.77 17.11
C ASP A 106 -26.46 26.67 16.59
N SER A 107 -27.66 26.54 17.15
CA SER A 107 -28.63 25.52 16.77
C SER A 107 -29.18 25.69 15.35
N SER A 108 -29.06 26.87 14.74
CA SER A 108 -29.51 27.13 13.37
C SER A 108 -28.49 26.65 12.34
N THR A 109 -27.20 26.87 12.60
CA THR A 109 -26.10 26.48 11.69
C THR A 109 -25.42 25.18 12.10
N ARG A 110 -25.76 24.63 13.28
CA ARG A 110 -25.16 23.44 13.90
C ARG A 110 -23.63 23.59 14.09
N ARG A 111 -23.18 24.83 14.27
CA ARG A 111 -21.78 25.20 14.41
C ARG A 111 -21.43 25.40 15.88
N LEU A 112 -20.38 24.74 16.34
CA LEU A 112 -19.76 25.01 17.64
C LEU A 112 -18.68 26.09 17.50
N THR A 113 -18.85 27.20 18.21
CA THR A 113 -17.86 28.29 18.26
C THR A 113 -17.15 28.32 19.61
N ILE A 114 -15.84 28.09 19.62
CA ILE A 114 -15.00 28.21 20.82
C ILE A 114 -14.33 29.58 20.84
N SER A 115 -14.45 30.32 21.95
CA SER A 115 -13.73 31.59 22.15
C SER A 115 -12.44 31.34 22.94
N SER A 116 -11.31 31.81 22.41
CA SER A 116 -9.99 31.72 23.03
C SER A 116 -9.82 32.61 24.27
N SER A 117 -10.80 33.45 24.59
CA SER A 117 -10.72 34.40 25.73
C SER A 117 -10.56 33.74 27.10
N SER A 118 -10.85 32.44 27.22
CA SER A 118 -10.88 31.70 28.48
C SER A 118 -9.73 30.68 28.68
N SER A 119 -8.90 30.41 27.67
CA SER A 119 -7.80 29.43 27.78
C SER A 119 -6.74 29.63 26.69
N SER A 120 -5.47 29.38 27.03
CA SER A 120 -4.34 29.41 26.10
C SER A 120 -4.13 28.10 25.33
N THR A 121 -4.86 27.04 25.70
CA THR A 121 -4.75 25.70 25.08
C THR A 121 -6.12 25.11 24.79
N LEU A 122 -6.32 24.60 23.57
CA LEU A 122 -7.51 23.89 23.14
C LEU A 122 -7.12 22.49 22.67
N THR A 123 -7.77 21.46 23.19
CA THR A 123 -7.69 20.09 22.70
C THR A 123 -8.99 19.74 22.00
N ILE A 124 -8.87 19.20 20.79
CA ILE A 124 -10.00 18.67 20.03
C ILE A 124 -9.77 17.17 19.84
N VAL A 125 -10.75 16.36 20.26
CA VAL A 125 -10.78 14.91 20.01
C VAL A 125 -11.82 14.65 18.95
N ILE A 126 -11.44 13.96 17.88
CA ILE A 126 -12.36 13.55 16.82
C ILE A 126 -12.45 12.04 16.79
N GLY A 127 -13.68 11.52 16.83
CA GLY A 127 -13.98 10.10 16.64
C GLY A 127 -15.01 9.94 15.54
N GLU A 128 -14.84 8.88 14.75
CA GLU A 128 -15.70 8.51 13.64
C GLU A 128 -15.96 7.00 13.68
N GLY A 129 -17.10 6.57 13.18
CA GLY A 129 -17.44 5.16 13.08
C GLY A 129 -18.59 4.91 12.10
N THR A 130 -18.67 3.69 11.60
CA THR A 130 -19.80 3.20 10.79
C THR A 130 -20.40 1.95 11.42
N ASP A 131 -21.60 1.57 11.01
CA ASP A 131 -22.19 0.26 11.31
C ASP A 131 -21.61 -0.86 10.42
N PHE A 132 -20.47 -0.64 9.74
CA PHE A 132 -19.84 -1.70 8.94
C PHE A 132 -19.30 -2.80 9.86
N ASP A 133 -19.77 -4.02 9.66
CA ASP A 133 -19.31 -5.20 10.38
C ASP A 133 -18.96 -6.32 9.39
N ALA A 134 -17.66 -6.53 9.23
CA ALA A 134 -17.14 -7.57 8.35
C ALA A 134 -17.65 -8.96 8.78
N THR A 135 -17.98 -9.22 10.05
CA THR A 135 -18.46 -10.54 10.51
C THR A 135 -19.87 -10.89 10.00
N LYS A 136 -20.64 -9.89 9.53
CA LYS A 136 -22.02 -10.03 9.02
C LYS A 136 -22.10 -10.34 7.53
N ARG A 137 -21.04 -10.96 7.01
CA ARG A 137 -20.84 -11.39 5.62
C ARG A 137 -21.31 -12.83 5.36
N THR A 138 -22.03 -13.46 6.28
CA THR A 138 -22.47 -14.85 6.15
C THR A 138 -23.88 -14.93 5.59
N GLU A 139 -24.26 -16.09 5.03
CA GLU A 139 -25.65 -16.36 4.62
C GLU A 139 -26.63 -16.14 5.79
N ALA A 140 -26.26 -16.56 7.01
CA ALA A 140 -27.04 -16.35 8.22
C ALA A 140 -27.29 -14.86 8.54
N ALA A 141 -26.37 -13.98 8.16
CA ALA A 141 -26.51 -12.52 8.26
C ALA A 141 -26.96 -11.86 6.95
N SER A 142 -27.41 -12.67 5.97
CA SER A 142 -27.83 -12.25 4.62
C SER A 142 -26.86 -11.31 3.92
N TYR A 143 -25.55 -11.48 4.16
CA TYR A 143 -24.50 -10.64 3.58
C TYR A 143 -24.74 -9.13 3.78
N THR A 144 -25.26 -8.74 4.94
CA THR A 144 -25.61 -7.34 5.20
C THR A 144 -24.40 -6.46 5.43
N PHE A 145 -23.31 -7.02 5.98
CA PHE A 145 -22.14 -6.25 6.45
C PHE A 145 -22.49 -5.17 7.47
N LYS A 146 -23.63 -5.29 8.16
CA LYS A 146 -24.16 -4.29 9.10
C LYS A 146 -24.18 -4.81 10.54
N GLY A 147 -23.43 -4.13 11.39
CA GLY A 147 -23.40 -4.30 12.84
C GLY A 147 -24.32 -3.34 13.57
N GLU A 148 -23.92 -2.97 14.77
CA GLU A 148 -24.65 -2.04 15.63
C GLU A 148 -24.47 -0.59 15.17
N ASP A 149 -25.40 0.29 15.58
CA ASP A 149 -25.29 1.71 15.30
C ASP A 149 -24.03 2.30 15.96
N PRO A 150 -23.17 3.03 15.22
CA PRO A 150 -21.90 3.52 15.75
C PRO A 150 -22.04 4.64 16.80
N ALA A 151 -23.22 5.23 16.99
CA ALA A 151 -23.39 6.43 17.81
C ALA A 151 -22.92 6.27 19.26
N GLU A 152 -23.29 5.17 19.93
CA GLU A 152 -22.90 4.92 21.33
C GLU A 152 -21.40 4.65 21.45
N HIS A 153 -20.83 3.89 20.51
CA HIS A 153 -19.41 3.59 20.49
C HIS A 153 -18.58 4.88 20.32
N VAL A 154 -18.91 5.69 19.31
CA VAL A 154 -18.20 6.95 19.01
C VAL A 154 -18.35 7.95 20.17
N GLU A 155 -19.52 8.01 20.81
CA GLU A 155 -19.74 8.81 22.02
C GLU A 155 -18.80 8.38 23.15
N THR A 156 -18.75 7.08 23.44
CA THR A 156 -17.97 6.52 24.53
C THR A 156 -16.47 6.77 24.34
N ILE A 157 -15.92 6.49 23.16
CA ILE A 157 -14.49 6.64 22.90
C ILE A 157 -14.05 8.11 22.93
N THR A 158 -14.88 9.02 22.39
CA THR A 158 -14.53 10.45 22.32
C THR A 158 -14.64 11.11 23.69
N SER A 159 -15.67 10.78 24.48
CA SER A 159 -15.83 11.25 25.85
C SER A 159 -14.73 10.73 26.78
N ALA A 160 -14.32 9.46 26.63
CA ALA A 160 -13.19 8.92 27.36
C ALA A 160 -11.88 9.62 26.99
N ALA A 161 -11.61 9.82 25.70
CA ALA A 161 -10.37 10.45 25.24
C ALA A 161 -10.27 11.93 25.65
N ILE A 162 -11.33 12.74 25.51
CA ILE A 162 -11.28 14.17 25.87
C ILE A 162 -11.11 14.40 27.38
N SER A 163 -11.46 13.42 28.21
CA SER A 163 -11.22 13.46 29.66
C SER A 163 -9.75 13.30 30.04
N GLN A 164 -8.90 12.84 29.12
CA GLN A 164 -7.46 12.67 29.35
C GLN A 164 -6.71 13.96 29.00
N PRO A 165 -5.62 14.28 29.73
CA PRO A 165 -4.70 15.33 29.29
C PRO A 165 -4.12 15.00 27.91
N GLU A 166 -4.04 15.99 27.03
CA GLU A 166 -3.44 15.83 25.69
C GLU A 166 -2.04 15.21 25.75
N SER A 167 -1.24 15.57 26.76
CA SER A 167 0.09 15.02 26.95
C SER A 167 0.10 13.49 27.10
N ARG A 168 -0.92 12.92 27.76
CA ARG A 168 -1.06 11.46 27.92
C ARG A 168 -1.44 10.80 26.60
N LEU A 169 -2.37 11.40 25.85
CA LEU A 169 -2.77 10.92 24.52
C LEU A 169 -1.58 10.94 23.55
N ARG A 170 -0.81 12.03 23.57
CA ARG A 170 0.44 12.18 22.81
C ARG A 170 1.46 11.11 23.17
N THR A 171 1.76 10.93 24.46
CA THR A 171 2.77 9.95 24.89
C THR A 171 2.38 8.54 24.44
N ALA A 172 1.11 8.15 24.63
CA ALA A 172 0.62 6.86 24.17
C ALA A 172 0.73 6.68 22.65
N HIS A 173 0.43 7.73 21.87
CA HIS A 173 0.60 7.71 20.42
C HIS A 173 2.06 7.57 20.00
N ILE A 174 2.97 8.35 20.62
CA ILE A 174 4.41 8.28 20.33
C ILE A 174 4.94 6.88 20.67
N GLU A 175 4.58 6.31 21.81
CA GLU A 175 5.02 4.97 22.22
C GLU A 175 4.57 3.89 21.22
N ASP A 176 3.31 3.91 20.78
CA ASP A 176 2.80 2.96 19.78
C ASP A 176 3.45 3.16 18.40
N TYR A 177 3.54 4.40 17.93
CA TYR A 177 4.11 4.72 16.63
C TYR A 177 5.62 4.44 16.57
N SER A 178 6.37 4.80 17.62
CA SER A 178 7.81 4.55 17.72
C SER A 178 8.15 3.05 17.78
N ARG A 179 7.26 2.21 18.32
CA ARG A 179 7.41 0.76 18.29
C ARG A 179 7.41 0.23 16.86
N LEU A 180 6.50 0.71 16.01
CA LEU A 180 6.40 0.31 14.61
C LEU A 180 7.53 0.88 13.74
N THR A 181 7.85 2.16 13.92
CA THR A 181 8.90 2.83 13.13
C THR A 181 10.28 2.26 13.47
N GLY A 182 10.55 2.02 14.76
CA GLY A 182 11.81 1.47 15.25
C GLY A 182 12.07 0.00 14.90
N ALA A 183 11.10 -0.71 14.33
CA ALA A 183 11.27 -2.11 13.91
C ALA A 183 12.23 -2.26 12.72
N PHE A 184 12.48 -1.19 11.95
CA PHE A 184 13.37 -1.20 10.80
C PHE A 184 13.99 0.19 10.58
N THR A 185 15.23 0.23 10.11
CA THR A 185 15.90 1.46 9.70
C THR A 185 16.69 1.22 8.42
N LEU A 186 16.51 2.10 7.45
CA LEU A 186 17.42 2.30 6.32
C LEU A 186 18.15 3.62 6.55
N ASP A 187 19.46 3.55 6.67
CA ASP A 187 20.34 4.69 6.87
C ASP A 187 21.09 4.97 5.59
N LEU A 188 20.80 6.12 4.98
CA LEU A 188 21.47 6.65 3.80
C LEU A 188 22.01 8.04 4.13
N PRO A 189 23.16 8.45 3.56
CA PRO A 189 23.79 9.70 3.90
C PRO A 189 23.04 10.89 3.29
N ASP A 190 23.07 12.01 4.00
CA ASP A 190 22.69 13.32 3.49
C ASP A 190 23.95 14.01 2.95
N THR A 191 24.25 13.74 1.67
CA THR A 191 25.51 14.16 1.06
C THR A 191 25.51 15.63 0.65
N GLN A 192 24.34 16.26 0.54
CA GLN A 192 24.19 17.65 0.10
C GLN A 192 23.60 18.58 1.18
N GLY A 193 23.33 18.06 2.38
CA GLY A 193 22.71 18.84 3.45
C GLY A 193 21.24 19.15 3.16
N SER A 194 20.53 18.21 2.55
CA SER A 194 19.11 18.29 2.21
C SER A 194 18.19 18.24 3.42
N ASP A 195 18.64 17.80 4.60
CA ASP A 195 17.85 17.89 5.83
C ASP A 195 17.37 19.32 6.09
N GLY A 196 16.10 19.45 6.47
CA GLY A 196 15.41 20.74 6.61
C GLY A 196 14.96 21.39 5.29
N THR A 197 15.31 20.85 4.12
CA THR A 197 14.76 21.30 2.82
C THR A 197 13.31 20.85 2.68
N GLU A 198 12.47 21.71 2.10
CA GLU A 198 11.08 21.39 1.83
C GLU A 198 10.97 20.18 0.88
N LEU A 199 10.13 19.21 1.23
CA LEU A 199 9.93 17.98 0.43
C LEU A 199 9.55 18.28 -1.02
N SER A 200 8.69 19.28 -1.24
CA SER A 200 8.27 19.70 -2.58
C SER A 200 9.46 20.10 -3.46
N LYS A 201 10.44 20.79 -2.87
CA LYS A 201 11.69 21.17 -3.54
C LYS A 201 12.57 19.96 -3.83
N LEU A 202 12.74 19.06 -2.85
CA LEU A 202 13.52 17.82 -3.04
C LEU A 202 12.98 16.96 -4.19
N ILE A 203 11.65 16.86 -4.29
CA ILE A 203 10.98 16.11 -5.38
C ILE A 203 11.15 16.84 -6.71
N THR A 204 10.93 18.17 -6.75
CA THR A 204 11.04 18.97 -7.98
C THR A 204 12.47 19.00 -8.54
N ASP A 205 13.47 18.96 -7.66
CA ASP A 205 14.89 18.96 -8.06
C ASP A 205 15.38 17.55 -8.44
N CYS A 206 14.57 16.50 -8.21
CA CYS A 206 14.91 15.14 -8.62
C CYS A 206 14.99 15.06 -10.15
N ASN A 207 16.02 14.39 -10.65
CA ASN A 207 16.18 14.13 -12.09
C ASN A 207 16.72 12.71 -12.27
N ALA A 208 15.96 11.85 -12.94
CA ALA A 208 16.33 10.45 -13.09
C ALA A 208 17.62 10.23 -13.87
N ASN A 209 17.99 11.16 -14.76
CA ASN A 209 19.20 11.07 -15.58
C ASN A 209 20.48 11.50 -14.85
N LYS A 210 20.37 12.06 -13.64
CA LYS A 210 21.53 12.52 -12.85
C LYS A 210 21.83 11.53 -11.74
N THR A 211 22.64 10.51 -11.99
CA THR A 211 22.97 9.50 -10.96
C THR A 211 23.75 10.06 -9.78
N GLU A 212 24.52 11.13 -9.98
CA GLU A 212 25.09 11.97 -8.92
C GLU A 212 23.96 12.78 -8.25
N GLY A 213 23.57 12.40 -7.05
CA GLY A 213 22.45 13.02 -6.34
C GLY A 213 22.45 12.64 -4.88
N ASP A 214 21.77 13.44 -4.07
CA ASP A 214 21.64 13.18 -2.66
C ASP A 214 20.76 11.95 -2.41
N PRO A 215 21.21 10.92 -1.67
CA PRO A 215 20.38 9.78 -1.28
C PRO A 215 19.23 10.15 -0.33
N TYR A 216 19.30 11.32 0.30
CA TYR A 216 18.32 11.75 1.30
C TYR A 216 16.86 11.70 0.84
N PRO A 217 16.45 12.19 -0.35
CA PRO A 217 15.06 12.11 -0.81
C PRO A 217 14.58 10.67 -1.05
N GLU A 218 15.47 9.79 -1.50
CA GLU A 218 15.17 8.35 -1.69
C GLU A 218 14.89 7.68 -0.33
N LYS A 219 15.74 7.96 0.67
CA LYS A 219 15.54 7.54 2.06
C LYS A 219 14.23 8.09 2.65
N LEU A 220 13.98 9.38 2.44
CA LEU A 220 12.80 10.06 2.97
C LEU A 220 11.51 9.46 2.39
N LEU A 221 11.47 9.17 1.09
CA LEU A 221 10.32 8.54 0.43
C LEU A 221 10.16 7.07 0.83
N PHE A 222 11.26 6.36 1.09
CA PHE A 222 11.20 5.02 1.70
C PHE A 222 10.53 5.07 3.08
N ASP A 223 10.97 5.97 3.97
CA ASP A 223 10.36 6.12 5.29
C ASP A 223 8.90 6.59 5.20
N TYR A 224 8.59 7.45 4.22
CA TYR A 224 7.24 7.90 3.97
C TYR A 224 6.32 6.75 3.51
N GLY A 225 6.79 5.84 2.64
CA GLY A 225 6.07 4.63 2.29
C GLY A 225 5.72 3.77 3.52
N ARG A 226 6.67 3.60 4.45
CA ARG A 226 6.41 2.92 5.73
C ARG A 226 5.38 3.67 6.57
N HIS A 227 5.50 4.99 6.67
CA HIS A 227 4.55 5.86 7.39
C HIS A 227 3.13 5.74 6.85
N LEU A 228 2.96 5.76 5.53
CA LEU A 228 1.67 5.59 4.88
C LEU A 228 1.08 4.21 5.20
N PHE A 229 1.92 3.17 5.28
CA PHE A 229 1.47 1.80 5.58
C PHE A 229 0.97 1.69 7.02
N MET A 230 1.67 2.34 7.96
CA MET A 230 1.26 2.42 9.37
C MET A 230 -0.04 3.21 9.58
N SER A 231 -0.35 4.15 8.68
CA SER A 231 -1.50 5.07 8.81
C SER A 231 -2.82 4.53 8.23
N ARG A 232 -2.88 3.25 7.87
CA ARG A 232 -4.07 2.62 7.29
C ARG A 232 -5.21 2.37 8.28
N THR A 233 -6.38 1.98 7.77
CA THR A 233 -7.51 1.51 8.57
C THR A 233 -7.20 0.17 9.24
N ASN A 234 -7.52 0.08 10.53
CA ASN A 234 -7.51 -1.19 11.23
C ASN A 234 -8.56 -2.14 10.63
N GLY A 235 -8.22 -3.41 10.43
CA GLY A 235 -9.19 -4.45 10.11
C GLY A 235 -9.53 -4.65 8.62
N LEU A 236 -9.00 -3.83 7.70
CA LEU A 236 -9.23 -3.99 6.26
C LEU A 236 -7.90 -4.02 5.48
N PRO A 237 -7.86 -4.71 4.33
CA PRO A 237 -6.74 -4.61 3.41
C PRO A 237 -6.52 -3.16 2.93
N PRO A 238 -5.29 -2.78 2.55
CA PRO A 238 -5.02 -1.47 1.94
C PRO A 238 -5.64 -1.40 0.53
N ILE A 239 -6.48 -0.39 0.29
CA ILE A 239 -7.01 -0.07 -1.04
C ILE A 239 -6.03 0.76 -1.87
N LEU A 240 -6.36 0.99 -3.14
CA LEU A 240 -5.61 1.82 -4.10
C LEU A 240 -5.10 3.16 -3.54
N GLN A 241 -5.89 3.84 -2.71
CA GLN A 241 -5.56 5.15 -2.13
C GLN A 241 -5.43 5.11 -0.59
N GLY A 242 -5.23 3.91 -0.03
CA GLY A 242 -5.11 3.67 1.41
C GLY A 242 -6.34 4.09 2.20
N VAL A 243 -6.28 5.24 2.86
CA VAL A 243 -7.44 5.83 3.56
C VAL A 243 -7.72 7.27 3.11
N TRP A 244 -7.05 7.72 2.05
CA TRP A 244 -7.07 9.11 1.60
C TRP A 244 -7.69 9.20 0.22
N SER A 245 -8.83 9.88 0.14
CA SER A 245 -9.37 10.33 -1.13
C SER A 245 -9.95 11.72 -0.95
N PRO A 246 -9.56 12.70 -1.78
CA PRO A 246 -10.20 14.01 -1.80
C PRO A 246 -11.52 13.98 -2.60
N THR A 247 -11.85 12.87 -3.27
CA THR A 247 -13.00 12.76 -4.17
C THR A 247 -13.97 11.65 -3.76
N LYS A 248 -15.22 11.82 -4.18
CA LYS A 248 -16.35 10.88 -4.00
C LYS A 248 -16.17 9.62 -4.84
N THR A 249 -15.75 9.84 -6.08
CA THR A 249 -15.50 8.82 -7.08
C THR A 249 -13.99 8.70 -7.21
N ALA A 250 -13.39 8.01 -6.24
CA ALA A 250 -11.99 7.63 -6.32
C ALA A 250 -11.75 6.92 -7.66
N ALA A 251 -10.59 7.17 -8.27
CA ALA A 251 -10.22 6.52 -9.52
C ALA A 251 -10.20 5.00 -9.31
N TRP A 252 -10.81 4.26 -10.25
CA TRP A 252 -11.04 2.82 -10.10
C TRP A 252 -11.72 2.45 -8.77
N SER A 253 -12.67 3.28 -8.34
CA SER A 253 -13.45 3.12 -7.11
C SER A 253 -12.63 3.14 -5.81
N GLY A 254 -11.33 3.40 -5.87
CA GLY A 254 -10.45 3.26 -4.70
C GLY A 254 -10.57 1.87 -4.09
N ASP A 255 -10.73 0.83 -4.92
CA ASP A 255 -11.06 -0.51 -4.48
C ASP A 255 -9.81 -1.38 -4.26
N TYR A 256 -9.99 -2.70 -4.23
CA TYR A 256 -8.90 -3.65 -4.21
C TYR A 256 -8.62 -4.13 -5.64
N HIS A 257 -7.45 -3.80 -6.18
CA HIS A 257 -6.97 -4.36 -7.44
C HIS A 257 -5.98 -5.52 -7.19
N ALA A 258 -6.42 -6.77 -7.37
CA ALA A 258 -5.64 -7.99 -7.09
C ALA A 258 -4.84 -8.52 -8.30
N ASN A 259 -4.61 -7.71 -9.34
CA ASN A 259 -3.74 -8.10 -10.45
C ASN A 259 -2.32 -7.48 -10.37
N ILE A 260 -2.06 -6.58 -9.42
CA ILE A 260 -0.73 -6.09 -9.03
C ILE A 260 -0.78 -5.19 -7.79
N SER A 261 -1.70 -4.22 -7.73
CA SER A 261 -1.65 -3.11 -6.76
C SER A 261 -1.83 -3.55 -5.32
N LEU A 262 -2.84 -4.39 -5.01
CA LEU A 262 -3.02 -4.94 -3.66
C LEU A 262 -1.78 -5.72 -3.20
N GLN A 263 -1.17 -6.50 -4.09
CA GLN A 263 0.05 -7.23 -3.77
C GLN A 263 1.22 -6.27 -3.54
N MET A 264 1.35 -5.24 -4.39
CA MET A 264 2.38 -4.21 -4.28
C MET A 264 2.31 -3.45 -2.97
N ASN A 265 1.09 -3.17 -2.50
CA ASN A 265 0.86 -2.56 -1.19
C ASN A 265 1.47 -3.36 -0.04
N LEU A 266 1.72 -4.66 -0.22
CA LEU A 266 2.22 -5.57 0.81
C LEU A 266 3.71 -5.94 0.65
N TRP A 267 4.38 -5.52 -0.43
CA TRP A 267 5.73 -6.01 -0.79
C TRP A 267 6.79 -5.81 0.30
N GLY A 268 6.81 -4.65 0.95
CA GLY A 268 7.79 -4.35 1.99
C GLY A 268 7.33 -4.56 3.42
N ALA A 269 6.05 -4.88 3.63
CA ALA A 269 5.45 -4.90 4.97
C ALA A 269 6.16 -5.89 5.91
N GLU A 270 6.29 -7.14 5.47
CA GLU A 270 6.97 -8.19 6.25
C GLU A 270 8.46 -7.88 6.42
N ALA A 271 9.14 -7.52 5.33
CA ALA A 271 10.59 -7.29 5.31
C ALA A 271 11.01 -6.15 6.26
N THR A 272 10.15 -5.15 6.43
CA THR A 272 10.45 -3.95 7.21
C THR A 272 9.77 -3.96 8.60
N GLY A 273 9.34 -5.12 9.09
CA GLY A 273 8.84 -5.27 10.46
C GLY A 273 7.40 -4.79 10.69
N LEU A 274 6.63 -4.57 9.62
CA LEU A 274 5.21 -4.18 9.67
C LEU A 274 4.26 -5.38 9.42
N GLY A 275 4.76 -6.61 9.58
CA GLY A 275 4.02 -7.84 9.31
C GLY A 275 2.76 -8.02 10.17
N GLU A 276 2.75 -7.55 11.42
CA GLU A 276 1.52 -7.60 12.25
C GLU A 276 0.36 -6.82 11.62
N LEU A 277 0.66 -5.79 10.83
CA LEU A 277 -0.35 -5.01 10.17
C LEU A 277 -0.94 -5.76 8.96
N THR A 278 -0.27 -6.78 8.40
CA THR A 278 -0.76 -7.55 7.23
C THR A 278 -1.85 -8.54 7.60
N ILE A 279 -1.97 -8.92 8.88
CA ILE A 279 -2.93 -9.90 9.41
C ILE A 279 -4.38 -9.61 8.96
N PRO A 280 -4.91 -8.38 9.06
CA PRO A 280 -6.25 -8.04 8.59
C PRO A 280 -6.52 -8.35 7.12
N VAL A 281 -5.48 -8.38 6.27
CA VAL A 281 -5.64 -8.80 4.86
C VAL A 281 -6.04 -10.26 4.80
N PHE A 282 -5.30 -11.12 5.50
CA PHE A 282 -5.53 -12.56 5.52
C PHE A 282 -6.83 -12.92 6.22
N ASP A 283 -7.10 -12.25 7.34
CA ASP A 283 -8.40 -12.35 8.02
C ASP A 283 -9.49 -12.04 7.02
N TYR A 284 -9.47 -10.86 6.38
CA TYR A 284 -10.48 -10.45 5.41
C TYR A 284 -10.61 -11.42 4.23
N MET A 285 -9.51 -11.97 3.73
CA MET A 285 -9.53 -12.99 2.67
C MET A 285 -10.24 -14.26 3.11
N GLU A 286 -9.80 -14.88 4.20
CA GLU A 286 -10.36 -16.12 4.75
C GLU A 286 -11.84 -15.97 5.06
N GLN A 287 -12.16 -14.82 5.63
CA GLN A 287 -13.44 -14.54 6.18
C GLN A 287 -14.45 -14.14 5.10
N ASN A 288 -14.04 -13.39 4.08
CA ASN A 288 -14.95 -12.80 3.09
C ASN A 288 -14.69 -13.30 1.66
N TRP A 289 -13.50 -13.06 1.10
CA TRP A 289 -13.24 -13.40 -0.30
C TRP A 289 -13.26 -14.91 -0.56
N MET A 290 -12.83 -15.74 0.39
CA MET A 290 -12.86 -17.19 0.23
C MET A 290 -14.30 -17.73 0.17
N PRO A 291 -15.22 -17.43 1.11
CA PRO A 291 -16.61 -17.84 0.99
C PRO A 291 -17.33 -17.29 -0.25
N ARG A 292 -17.17 -16.00 -0.56
CA ARG A 292 -17.79 -15.36 -1.75
C ARG A 292 -17.20 -15.88 -3.05
N GLY A 293 -15.89 -16.14 -3.05
CA GLY A 293 -15.18 -16.74 -4.16
C GLY A 293 -15.58 -18.20 -4.38
N ALA A 294 -16.02 -18.93 -3.34
CA ALA A 294 -16.54 -20.27 -3.49
C ALA A 294 -17.90 -20.29 -4.20
N GLU A 295 -18.79 -19.37 -3.85
CA GLU A 295 -20.05 -19.12 -4.60
C GLU A 295 -19.72 -18.77 -6.07
N THR A 296 -18.73 -17.91 -6.28
CA THR A 296 -18.30 -17.52 -7.64
C THR A 296 -17.75 -18.72 -8.43
N ALA A 297 -16.95 -19.58 -7.78
CA ALA A 297 -16.36 -20.76 -8.41
C ALA A 297 -17.43 -21.78 -8.83
N GLU A 298 -18.45 -21.98 -8.00
CA GLU A 298 -19.59 -22.84 -8.31
C GLU A 298 -20.43 -22.25 -9.46
N LEU A 299 -20.83 -20.98 -9.36
CA LEU A 299 -21.72 -20.34 -10.33
C LEU A 299 -21.09 -20.18 -11.72
N LEU A 300 -19.82 -19.76 -11.79
CA LEU A 300 -19.17 -19.43 -13.06
C LEU A 300 -18.42 -20.61 -13.68
N TYR A 301 -17.89 -21.52 -12.85
CA TYR A 301 -17.00 -22.58 -13.32
C TYR A 301 -17.47 -23.99 -12.96
N GLY A 302 -18.56 -24.15 -12.20
CA GLY A 302 -19.03 -25.46 -11.73
C GLY A 302 -17.96 -26.19 -10.90
N SER A 303 -17.08 -25.46 -10.22
CA SER A 303 -15.90 -26.00 -9.55
C SER A 303 -15.98 -25.83 -8.03
N GLN A 304 -15.38 -26.79 -7.32
CA GLN A 304 -15.05 -26.63 -5.90
C GLN A 304 -13.87 -25.66 -5.73
N GLY A 305 -13.65 -25.19 -4.50
CA GLY A 305 -12.62 -24.20 -4.17
C GLY A 305 -13.20 -22.79 -4.15
N TRP A 306 -12.36 -21.78 -4.38
CA TRP A 306 -12.77 -20.39 -4.46
C TRP A 306 -11.95 -19.65 -5.53
N VAL A 307 -12.52 -18.59 -6.09
CA VAL A 307 -11.88 -17.73 -7.10
C VAL A 307 -12.26 -16.27 -6.89
N THR A 308 -11.31 -15.38 -7.14
CA THR A 308 -11.52 -13.94 -7.26
C THR A 308 -10.92 -13.44 -8.56
N HIS A 309 -11.35 -12.26 -8.99
CA HIS A 309 -10.88 -11.62 -10.22
C HIS A 309 -10.03 -10.39 -9.91
N ASN A 310 -9.84 -9.49 -10.88
CA ASN A 310 -8.93 -8.36 -10.75
C ASN A 310 -9.42 -7.26 -9.80
N GLU A 311 -10.73 -7.04 -9.69
CA GLU A 311 -11.37 -5.98 -8.90
C GLU A 311 -12.20 -6.62 -7.76
N MET A 312 -11.93 -6.26 -6.51
CA MET A 312 -12.77 -6.60 -5.35
C MET A 312 -13.05 -5.35 -4.51
N ASN A 313 -14.01 -5.44 -3.59
CA ASN A 313 -14.37 -4.34 -2.70
C ASN A 313 -14.54 -4.81 -1.24
N ILE A 314 -14.86 -3.86 -0.35
CA ILE A 314 -15.09 -4.10 1.08
C ILE A 314 -16.31 -4.99 1.40
N PHE A 315 -17.17 -5.27 0.41
CA PHE A 315 -18.37 -6.09 0.53
C PHE A 315 -18.19 -7.50 -0.06
N GLY A 316 -16.96 -7.92 -0.33
CA GLY A 316 -16.69 -9.28 -0.82
C GLY A 316 -17.17 -9.52 -2.25
N HIS A 317 -17.06 -8.51 -3.11
CA HIS A 317 -17.22 -8.72 -4.55
C HIS A 317 -16.09 -9.59 -5.09
N THR A 318 -16.46 -10.74 -5.67
CA THR A 318 -15.52 -11.71 -6.25
C THR A 318 -15.89 -12.11 -7.68
N GLY A 319 -17.02 -11.62 -8.20
CA GLY A 319 -17.51 -11.91 -9.54
C GLY A 319 -16.67 -11.28 -10.64
N MET A 320 -16.95 -11.67 -11.89
CA MET A 320 -16.34 -11.03 -13.06
C MET A 320 -17.02 -9.69 -13.37
N LYS A 321 -16.24 -8.68 -13.75
CA LYS A 321 -16.74 -7.40 -14.24
C LYS A 321 -17.54 -7.59 -15.54
N THR A 322 -18.77 -7.10 -15.56
CA THR A 322 -19.66 -7.23 -16.73
C THR A 322 -19.60 -6.02 -17.65
N TYR A 323 -18.46 -5.72 -18.29
CA TYR A 323 -18.40 -4.92 -19.53
C TYR A 323 -17.10 -5.24 -20.29
N GLN A 324 -17.23 -5.58 -21.57
CA GLN A 324 -16.16 -5.89 -22.51
C GLN A 324 -15.16 -4.72 -22.60
N THR A 325 -14.01 -4.82 -21.93
CA THR A 325 -12.73 -4.27 -22.43
C THR A 325 -11.48 -5.03 -21.98
N SER A 326 -11.58 -6.03 -21.08
CA SER A 326 -10.86 -7.32 -21.17
C SER A 326 -10.91 -8.14 -19.86
N ALA A 327 -11.72 -9.19 -19.89
CA ALA A 327 -11.48 -10.46 -19.22
C ALA A 327 -12.20 -11.56 -20.03
N ASP A 328 -11.99 -11.56 -21.35
CA ASP A 328 -12.21 -12.79 -22.10
C ASP A 328 -11.14 -13.76 -21.62
N TYR A 329 -11.51 -14.81 -20.91
CA TYR A 329 -11.26 -16.18 -21.36
C TYR A 329 -12.01 -17.18 -20.50
N LEU A 330 -12.87 -17.94 -21.16
CA LEU A 330 -13.30 -19.26 -20.72
C LEU A 330 -12.07 -20.18 -20.59
N ILE A 331 -11.94 -20.85 -19.44
CA ILE A 331 -11.14 -22.06 -19.23
C ILE A 331 -11.81 -23.23 -20.00
N ASN A 332 -12.01 -23.07 -21.31
CA ASN A 332 -12.45 -24.16 -22.20
C ASN A 332 -11.66 -24.21 -23.51
N SER A 333 -10.67 -23.33 -23.72
CA SER A 333 -9.67 -23.53 -24.78
C SER A 333 -8.31 -23.84 -24.16
N PRO A 334 -7.79 -25.07 -24.23
CA PRO A 334 -6.48 -25.45 -23.68
C PRO A 334 -5.28 -24.76 -24.39
N THR A 335 -5.53 -23.80 -25.27
CA THR A 335 -4.53 -23.19 -26.15
C THR A 335 -4.04 -21.83 -25.63
N THR A 336 -4.88 -20.95 -25.09
CA THR A 336 -4.49 -19.56 -24.75
C THR A 336 -4.27 -19.38 -23.24
N VAL A 337 -3.22 -20.00 -22.68
CA VAL A 337 -2.89 -19.88 -21.25
C VAL A 337 -1.71 -18.91 -21.08
N PRO A 338 -1.86 -17.82 -20.30
CA PRO A 338 -0.73 -16.96 -19.93
C PRO A 338 0.30 -17.72 -19.10
N SER A 339 1.58 -17.53 -19.38
CA SER A 339 2.70 -18.05 -18.60
C SER A 339 2.65 -17.59 -17.14
N SER A 340 2.12 -16.39 -16.88
CA SER A 340 1.92 -15.85 -15.52
C SER A 340 1.00 -16.72 -14.67
N LEU A 341 -0.15 -17.14 -15.22
CA LEU A 341 -1.12 -18.00 -14.52
C LEU A 341 -0.50 -19.36 -14.18
N ILE A 342 0.22 -19.96 -15.14
CA ILE A 342 0.92 -21.23 -14.91
C ILE A 342 1.94 -21.08 -13.77
N ARG A 343 2.73 -20.00 -13.77
CA ARG A 343 3.72 -19.69 -12.73
C ARG A 343 3.09 -19.44 -11.35
N LEU A 344 1.89 -18.86 -11.30
CA LEU A 344 1.12 -18.68 -10.06
C LEU A 344 0.57 -20.01 -9.54
N ILE A 345 0.03 -20.88 -10.41
CA ILE A 345 -0.45 -22.22 -10.03
C ILE A 345 0.68 -23.05 -9.43
N HIS A 346 1.88 -23.03 -10.04
CA HIS A 346 3.07 -23.67 -9.46
C HIS A 346 3.34 -23.18 -8.05
N GLN A 347 3.31 -21.86 -7.84
CA GLN A 347 3.55 -21.25 -6.52
C GLN A 347 2.48 -21.65 -5.49
N VAL A 348 1.21 -21.69 -5.89
CA VAL A 348 0.10 -22.14 -5.02
C VAL A 348 0.28 -23.61 -4.63
N TYR A 349 0.62 -24.49 -5.57
CA TYR A 349 0.83 -25.92 -5.31
C TYR A 349 2.02 -26.16 -4.37
N GLU A 350 3.13 -25.47 -4.59
CA GLU A 350 4.29 -25.52 -3.71
C GLU A 350 3.99 -24.99 -2.30
N ASN A 351 3.29 -23.85 -2.21
CA ASN A 351 2.86 -23.29 -0.93
C ASN A 351 1.91 -24.24 -0.20
N ALA A 352 0.98 -24.90 -0.91
CA ALA A 352 0.09 -25.89 -0.33
C ALA A 352 0.86 -27.11 0.21
N ILE A 353 1.89 -27.58 -0.50
CA ILE A 353 2.74 -28.68 -0.03
C ILE A 353 3.51 -28.27 1.23
N GLN A 354 4.14 -27.10 1.23
CA GLN A 354 4.89 -26.58 2.38
C GLN A 354 3.97 -26.33 3.58
N GLY A 355 2.83 -25.68 3.36
CA GLY A 355 1.83 -25.36 4.38
C GLY A 355 1.23 -26.60 5.02
N ALA A 356 0.86 -27.62 4.23
CA ALA A 356 0.34 -28.87 4.76
C ALA A 356 1.36 -29.63 5.63
N GLY A 357 2.66 -29.50 5.34
CA GLY A 357 3.72 -30.01 6.21
C GLY A 357 3.76 -29.33 7.57
N ILE A 358 3.52 -28.01 7.61
CA ILE A 358 3.48 -27.21 8.85
C ILE A 358 2.21 -27.50 9.64
N GLY A 359 1.05 -27.59 8.98
CA GLY A 359 -0.24 -27.83 9.61
C GLY A 359 -0.53 -29.29 9.97
N GLY A 360 0.34 -30.24 9.59
CA GLY A 360 0.15 -31.67 9.86
C GLY A 360 -0.81 -32.39 8.89
N GLU A 361 -1.34 -31.72 7.87
CA GLU A 361 -2.32 -32.24 6.92
C GLU A 361 -1.71 -32.98 5.71
N THR A 362 -0.66 -33.77 5.96
CA THR A 362 0.17 -34.35 4.89
C THR A 362 -0.50 -35.48 4.08
N GLY A 363 -1.66 -35.98 4.52
CA GLY A 363 -2.36 -37.13 3.95
C GLY A 363 -3.59 -36.81 3.10
N SER A 364 -3.92 -35.53 2.87
CA SER A 364 -5.17 -35.19 2.17
C SER A 364 -5.17 -35.66 0.70
N PRO A 365 -6.33 -36.08 0.15
CA PRO A 365 -6.45 -36.44 -1.27
C PRO A 365 -6.01 -35.31 -2.20
N LEU A 366 -6.34 -34.07 -1.84
CA LEU A 366 -5.89 -32.87 -2.56
C LEU A 366 -4.37 -32.79 -2.64
N LEU A 367 -3.67 -32.94 -1.51
CA LEU A 367 -2.22 -32.86 -1.48
C LEU A 367 -1.56 -34.00 -2.26
N LYS A 368 -2.12 -35.21 -2.21
CA LYS A 368 -1.65 -36.34 -3.03
C LYS A 368 -1.79 -36.04 -4.53
N ASN A 369 -2.91 -35.45 -4.93
CA ASN A 369 -3.15 -35.03 -6.31
C ASN A 369 -2.16 -33.94 -6.71
N ILE A 370 -1.98 -32.89 -5.90
CA ILE A 370 -1.01 -31.82 -6.15
C ILE A 370 0.40 -32.39 -6.36
N LYS A 371 0.89 -33.23 -5.44
CA LYS A 371 2.22 -33.87 -5.54
C LYS A 371 2.38 -34.73 -6.80
N THR A 372 1.29 -35.31 -7.31
CA THR A 372 1.31 -36.13 -8.53
C THR A 372 1.26 -35.26 -9.80
N GLN A 373 0.52 -34.15 -9.77
CA GLN A 373 0.32 -33.28 -10.94
C GLN A 373 1.45 -32.26 -11.12
N LEU A 374 2.01 -31.73 -10.03
CA LEU A 374 3.00 -30.65 -10.07
C LEU A 374 4.22 -30.96 -10.95
N PRO A 375 4.83 -32.18 -10.91
CA PRO A 375 5.94 -32.51 -11.80
C PRO A 375 5.58 -32.58 -13.29
N ARG A 376 4.28 -32.70 -13.61
CA ARG A 376 3.74 -32.81 -14.97
C ARG A 376 3.20 -31.48 -15.49
N LEU A 377 2.99 -30.51 -14.61
CA LEU A 377 2.49 -29.19 -14.96
C LEU A 377 3.56 -28.47 -15.78
N ASP A 378 3.15 -27.88 -16.90
CA ASP A 378 3.98 -26.95 -17.67
C ASP A 378 4.59 -25.92 -16.72
N LYS A 379 5.88 -25.62 -16.82
CA LYS A 379 6.56 -24.68 -15.91
C LYS A 379 6.18 -23.21 -16.17
N GLY A 380 5.48 -22.97 -17.28
CA GLY A 380 5.21 -21.65 -17.82
C GLY A 380 6.49 -20.94 -18.27
N LEU A 381 7.63 -21.63 -18.38
CA LEU A 381 8.92 -21.07 -18.79
C LEU A 381 9.20 -21.47 -20.24
N HIS A 382 8.95 -20.52 -21.14
CA HIS A 382 9.18 -20.67 -22.58
C HIS A 382 9.99 -19.47 -23.05
N ILE A 383 10.94 -19.72 -23.95
CA ILE A 383 11.75 -18.68 -24.60
C ILE A 383 11.22 -18.51 -26.01
N GLY A 384 10.93 -17.27 -26.42
CA GLY A 384 10.40 -16.98 -27.74
C GLY A 384 11.49 -16.76 -28.78
N THR A 385 11.05 -16.41 -29.99
CA THR A 385 11.94 -16.35 -31.17
C THR A 385 12.95 -15.22 -31.13
N TRP A 386 12.72 -14.17 -30.32
CA TRP A 386 13.63 -13.04 -30.18
C TRP A 386 14.41 -13.08 -28.85
N GLY A 387 14.34 -14.21 -28.13
CA GLY A 387 15.13 -14.50 -26.93
C GLY A 387 14.48 -14.00 -25.63
N GLU A 388 13.23 -13.58 -25.69
CA GLU A 388 12.43 -13.15 -24.56
C GLU A 388 11.88 -14.32 -23.75
N ILE A 389 11.53 -14.01 -22.50
CA ILE A 389 10.65 -14.87 -21.74
C ILE A 389 9.19 -14.65 -22.18
N LYS A 390 8.51 -15.70 -22.64
CA LYS A 390 7.18 -15.55 -23.23
C LYS A 390 6.10 -15.23 -22.21
N GLU A 391 5.20 -14.33 -22.59
CA GLU A 391 3.94 -14.07 -21.91
C GLU A 391 2.92 -15.16 -22.18
N TRP A 392 2.84 -15.67 -23.41
CA TRP A 392 1.86 -16.68 -23.79
C TRP A 392 2.51 -18.04 -24.05
N LYS A 393 1.84 -19.12 -23.63
CA LYS A 393 2.27 -20.49 -23.97
C LYS A 393 2.12 -20.81 -25.47
N LEU A 394 1.31 -20.05 -26.19
CA LEU A 394 0.98 -20.28 -27.60
C LEU A 394 2.22 -20.28 -28.50
N PRO A 395 2.24 -21.04 -29.60
CA PRO A 395 3.30 -20.94 -30.61
C PRO A 395 3.48 -19.50 -31.13
N ASP A 396 4.71 -19.12 -31.47
CA ASP A 396 5.02 -17.75 -31.93
C ASP A 396 4.27 -17.35 -33.20
N SER A 397 3.84 -18.34 -34.00
CA SER A 397 3.01 -18.12 -35.19
C SER A 397 1.68 -17.42 -34.92
N TYR A 398 1.20 -17.42 -33.67
CA TYR A 398 -0.01 -16.69 -33.29
C TYR A 398 0.26 -15.19 -33.04
N GLY A 399 1.53 -14.79 -32.86
CA GLY A 399 1.93 -13.40 -32.75
C GLY A 399 1.35 -12.65 -31.55
N TYR A 400 1.16 -13.30 -30.39
CA TYR A 400 0.76 -12.61 -29.16
C TYR A 400 1.94 -11.90 -28.49
N ASP A 401 3.09 -12.58 -28.42
CA ASP A 401 4.37 -11.99 -28.01
C ASP A 401 5.00 -11.26 -29.20
N LYS A 402 4.96 -9.92 -29.20
CA LYS A 402 5.51 -9.09 -30.28
C LYS A 402 6.61 -8.16 -29.76
N GLU A 403 7.75 -8.18 -30.44
CA GLU A 403 8.75 -7.11 -30.31
C GLU A 403 8.09 -5.77 -30.70
N GLY A 404 8.44 -4.71 -30.00
CA GLY A 404 7.76 -3.39 -30.03
C GLY A 404 6.57 -3.20 -29.08
N ASN A 405 6.09 -4.23 -28.35
CA ASN A 405 5.04 -4.04 -27.35
C ASN A 405 5.62 -3.62 -25.99
N GLU A 406 5.46 -2.35 -25.61
CA GLU A 406 6.04 -1.77 -24.39
C GLU A 406 5.09 -1.79 -23.17
N HIS A 407 4.13 -2.73 -23.17
CA HIS A 407 3.03 -2.77 -22.20
C HIS A 407 3.47 -2.64 -20.72
N ARG A 408 2.73 -1.87 -19.93
CA ARG A 408 3.03 -1.55 -18.53
C ARG A 408 3.02 -2.75 -17.59
N HIS A 409 2.23 -3.77 -17.90
CA HIS A 409 2.19 -4.98 -17.10
C HIS A 409 3.34 -5.93 -17.46
N LEU A 410 4.01 -6.42 -16.42
CA LEU A 410 5.07 -7.42 -16.50
C LEU A 410 4.56 -8.78 -16.02
N SER A 411 3.29 -9.10 -16.25
CA SER A 411 2.57 -10.18 -15.56
C SER A 411 3.28 -11.52 -15.62
N HIS A 412 3.93 -11.86 -16.73
CA HIS A 412 4.69 -13.09 -16.82
C HIS A 412 5.95 -13.07 -15.92
N LEU A 413 6.53 -11.92 -15.61
CA LEU A 413 7.57 -11.80 -14.58
C LEU A 413 7.07 -11.92 -13.13
N VAL A 414 5.79 -12.23 -12.86
CA VAL A 414 5.30 -12.46 -11.48
C VAL A 414 6.09 -13.52 -10.71
N GLY A 415 6.61 -14.54 -11.41
CA GLY A 415 7.50 -15.53 -10.82
C GLY A 415 8.93 -15.02 -10.59
N TRP A 416 9.34 -13.97 -11.30
CA TRP A 416 10.60 -13.26 -11.11
C TRP A 416 10.53 -12.39 -9.87
N TYR A 417 9.53 -11.50 -9.80
CA TYR A 417 9.19 -10.62 -8.68
C TYR A 417 7.70 -10.26 -8.76
N PRO A 418 6.95 -10.17 -7.63
CA PRO A 418 7.38 -10.39 -6.25
C PRO A 418 7.50 -11.86 -5.88
N GLY A 419 6.95 -12.75 -6.72
CA GLY A 419 7.04 -14.19 -6.54
C GLY A 419 8.47 -14.72 -6.62
N TRP A 420 8.56 -16.04 -6.58
CA TRP A 420 9.84 -16.74 -6.49
C TRP A 420 9.91 -17.99 -7.36
N SER A 421 8.83 -18.34 -8.08
CA SER A 421 8.82 -19.54 -8.92
C SER A 421 9.84 -19.48 -10.06
N LEU A 422 10.09 -18.30 -10.64
CA LEU A 422 11.12 -18.13 -11.67
C LEU A 422 12.49 -17.84 -11.07
N SER A 423 12.59 -16.84 -10.18
CA SER A 423 13.88 -16.39 -9.64
C SER A 423 14.55 -17.40 -8.72
N SER A 424 13.77 -18.20 -7.99
CA SER A 424 14.29 -19.16 -7.00
C SER A 424 14.04 -20.60 -7.44
N TYR A 425 12.78 -21.01 -7.65
CA TYR A 425 12.45 -22.42 -7.88
C TYR A 425 12.98 -23.00 -9.19
N PHE A 426 13.02 -22.18 -10.26
CA PHE A 426 13.64 -22.57 -11.53
C PHE A 426 15.11 -22.16 -11.62
N ASP A 427 15.75 -21.89 -10.48
CA ASP A 427 17.13 -21.42 -10.37
C ASP A 427 17.40 -20.16 -11.20
N GLY A 428 16.37 -19.35 -11.46
CA GLY A 428 16.45 -18.21 -12.38
C GLY A 428 17.49 -17.18 -11.97
N TYR A 429 17.80 -17.06 -10.69
CA TYR A 429 18.85 -16.18 -10.21
C TYR A 429 20.26 -16.63 -10.66
N THR A 430 20.50 -17.93 -10.81
CA THR A 430 21.81 -18.48 -11.23
C THR A 430 21.81 -19.01 -12.67
N ASN A 431 20.63 -19.17 -13.28
CA ASN A 431 20.48 -19.72 -14.62
C ASN A 431 20.64 -18.63 -15.69
N ALA A 432 21.75 -18.66 -16.41
CA ALA A 432 22.09 -17.67 -17.44
C ALA A 432 21.04 -17.55 -18.56
N THR A 433 20.36 -18.65 -18.93
CA THR A 433 19.30 -18.60 -19.96
C THR A 433 18.09 -17.83 -19.46
N ILE A 434 17.67 -18.03 -18.21
CA ILE A 434 16.56 -17.30 -17.61
C ILE A 434 16.93 -15.82 -17.43
N GLN A 435 18.12 -15.56 -16.87
CA GLN A 435 18.67 -14.20 -16.72
C GLN A 435 18.67 -13.45 -18.05
N SER A 436 19.21 -14.06 -19.11
CA SER A 436 19.26 -13.45 -20.45
C SER A 436 17.86 -13.16 -21.01
N ALA A 437 16.90 -14.06 -20.80
CA ALA A 437 15.54 -13.89 -21.31
C ALA A 437 14.75 -12.81 -20.57
N VAL A 438 14.89 -12.74 -19.24
CA VAL A 438 14.32 -11.67 -18.43
C VAL A 438 14.96 -10.33 -18.77
N ASN A 439 16.28 -10.27 -18.91
CA ASN A 439 16.99 -9.07 -19.36
C ASN A 439 16.49 -8.62 -20.73
N LYS A 440 16.42 -9.52 -21.71
CA LYS A 440 15.95 -9.21 -23.08
C LYS A 440 14.53 -8.63 -23.06
N PHE A 441 13.64 -9.21 -22.27
CA PHE A 441 12.27 -8.69 -22.11
C PHE A 441 12.22 -7.32 -21.42
N LEU A 442 12.94 -7.12 -20.31
CA LEU A 442 12.96 -5.82 -19.62
C LEU A 442 13.60 -4.71 -20.45
N THR A 443 14.66 -5.01 -21.20
CA THR A 443 15.24 -4.05 -22.16
C THR A 443 14.23 -3.67 -23.24
N HIS A 444 13.50 -4.64 -23.77
CA HIS A 444 12.48 -4.44 -24.81
C HIS A 444 11.33 -3.53 -24.33
N LEU A 445 10.87 -3.67 -23.09
CA LEU A 445 9.80 -2.83 -22.53
C LEU A 445 10.18 -1.35 -22.35
N GLY A 446 11.47 -1.03 -22.37
CA GLY A 446 11.98 0.29 -22.08
C GLY A 446 11.69 0.75 -20.65
N VAL A 447 11.48 2.06 -20.49
CA VAL A 447 11.44 2.75 -19.19
C VAL A 447 10.00 3.08 -18.72
N GLY A 448 9.01 2.70 -19.53
CA GLY A 448 7.59 2.92 -19.26
C GLY A 448 7.15 4.37 -19.40
N ILE A 449 7.85 5.21 -20.17
CA ILE A 449 7.39 6.59 -20.48
C ILE A 449 6.35 6.59 -21.61
N THR A 450 6.53 5.69 -22.57
CA THR A 450 5.73 5.56 -23.79
C THR A 450 4.47 4.71 -23.60
N ASP A 451 4.45 3.86 -22.56
CA ASP A 451 3.20 3.36 -21.99
C ASP A 451 2.54 4.46 -21.14
N SER A 452 1.41 4.15 -20.52
CA SER A 452 0.61 4.89 -19.54
C SER A 452 1.39 5.69 -18.49
N ASN A 453 2.71 5.52 -18.39
CA ASN A 453 3.63 6.27 -17.55
C ASN A 453 3.26 6.18 -16.08
N ALA A 454 3.01 4.96 -15.61
CA ALA A 454 2.52 4.73 -14.27
C ALA A 454 3.65 4.51 -13.27
N GLY A 455 3.48 5.01 -12.03
CA GLY A 455 4.51 4.85 -11.01
C GLY A 455 4.74 3.38 -10.63
N TRP A 456 3.65 2.62 -10.47
CA TRP A 456 3.73 1.22 -10.02
C TRP A 456 4.49 0.32 -10.99
N GLU A 457 4.41 0.58 -12.31
CA GLU A 457 5.14 -0.23 -13.29
C GLU A 457 6.64 0.02 -13.19
N LYS A 458 7.08 1.27 -12.99
CA LYS A 458 8.49 1.64 -12.87
C LYS A 458 9.11 1.03 -11.62
N VAL A 459 8.37 1.04 -10.51
CA VAL A 459 8.78 0.35 -9.28
C VAL A 459 8.88 -1.16 -9.49
N TRP A 460 7.93 -1.78 -10.22
CA TRP A 460 8.02 -3.21 -10.56
C TRP A 460 9.21 -3.52 -11.49
N ARG A 461 9.47 -2.67 -12.50
CA ARG A 461 10.64 -2.76 -13.38
C ARG A 461 11.94 -2.64 -12.57
N SER A 462 12.03 -1.65 -11.70
CA SER A 462 13.16 -1.44 -10.78
C SER A 462 13.46 -2.70 -9.98
N ALA A 463 12.45 -3.29 -9.34
CA ALA A 463 12.60 -4.52 -8.58
C ALA A 463 13.04 -5.70 -9.44
N CYS A 464 12.55 -5.81 -10.68
CA CYS A 464 12.99 -6.86 -11.62
C CYS A 464 14.45 -6.67 -12.04
N TRP A 465 14.88 -5.44 -12.33
CA TRP A 465 16.27 -5.08 -12.65
C TRP A 465 17.21 -5.32 -11.47
N ALA A 466 16.77 -5.01 -10.24
CA ALA A 466 17.53 -5.30 -9.03
C ALA A 466 17.79 -6.81 -8.87
N ARG A 467 16.81 -7.66 -9.20
CA ARG A 467 16.99 -9.12 -9.21
C ARG A 467 17.92 -9.63 -10.31
N LEU A 468 18.12 -8.87 -11.39
CA LEU A 468 19.12 -9.17 -12.44
C LEU A 468 20.53 -8.70 -12.04
N ASN A 469 20.72 -8.10 -10.86
CA ASN A 469 21.96 -7.45 -10.46
C ASN A 469 22.36 -6.30 -11.41
N HIS A 470 21.36 -5.64 -12.02
CA HIS A 470 21.53 -4.48 -12.90
C HIS A 470 21.24 -3.18 -12.12
N THR A 471 22.15 -2.87 -11.19
CA THR A 471 21.99 -1.79 -10.20
C THR A 471 21.66 -0.43 -10.79
N GLU A 472 22.42 0.03 -11.79
CA GLU A 472 22.21 1.35 -12.41
C GLU A 472 20.80 1.48 -12.98
N ARG A 473 20.32 0.41 -13.63
CA ARG A 473 19.00 0.40 -14.24
C ARG A 473 17.88 0.33 -13.20
N ALA A 474 18.08 -0.45 -12.14
CA ALA A 474 17.15 -0.50 -11.01
C ALA A 474 17.03 0.87 -10.34
N HIS A 475 18.15 1.54 -10.07
CA HIS A 475 18.20 2.87 -9.47
C HIS A 475 17.58 3.93 -10.39
N TYR A 476 17.88 3.88 -11.69
CA TYR A 476 17.27 4.77 -12.67
C TYR A 476 15.74 4.69 -12.67
N GLU A 477 15.14 3.49 -12.71
CA GLU A 477 13.68 3.31 -12.67
C GLU A 477 13.06 3.81 -11.36
N LEU A 478 13.77 3.61 -10.24
CA LEU A 478 13.35 4.10 -8.93
C LEU A 478 13.31 5.64 -8.91
N ARG A 479 14.38 6.28 -9.39
CA ARG A 479 14.45 7.73 -9.51
C ARG A 479 13.51 8.30 -10.56
N LEU A 480 13.27 7.58 -11.65
CA LEU A 480 12.27 7.96 -12.64
C LEU A 480 10.86 7.97 -12.05
N THR A 481 10.57 7.08 -11.10
CA THR A 481 9.31 7.12 -10.34
C THR A 481 9.22 8.37 -9.47
N ILE A 482 10.32 8.81 -8.86
CA ILE A 482 10.36 10.04 -8.05
C ILE A 482 10.16 11.26 -8.95
N ASP A 483 10.97 11.36 -10.00
CA ASP A 483 10.99 12.43 -10.99
C ASP A 483 9.62 12.59 -11.69
N GLN A 484 9.04 11.50 -12.17
CA GLN A 484 7.86 11.56 -13.03
C GLN A 484 6.55 11.17 -12.37
N ASN A 485 6.53 10.50 -11.22
CA ASN A 485 5.30 9.94 -10.65
C ASN A 485 5.07 10.31 -9.19
N THR A 486 5.85 11.23 -8.61
CA THR A 486 5.69 11.63 -7.21
C THR A 486 5.24 13.09 -7.13
N GLY A 487 4.07 13.32 -6.53
CA GLY A 487 3.57 14.68 -6.30
C GLY A 487 4.36 15.38 -5.20
N GLN A 488 4.25 16.71 -5.10
CA GLN A 488 4.99 17.53 -4.12
C GLN A 488 4.77 17.13 -2.65
N SER A 489 3.69 16.39 -2.35
CA SER A 489 3.40 15.82 -1.04
C SER A 489 4.11 14.48 -0.75
N GLY A 490 4.92 13.99 -1.68
CA GLY A 490 5.54 12.65 -1.64
C GLY A 490 4.60 11.51 -2.02
N LEU A 491 3.33 11.80 -2.32
CA LEU A 491 2.35 10.79 -2.72
C LEU A 491 2.55 10.38 -4.19
N SER A 492 2.49 9.08 -4.49
CA SER A 492 2.61 8.62 -5.85
C SER A 492 1.35 8.86 -6.68
N LEU A 493 1.54 9.34 -7.90
CA LEU A 493 0.52 9.71 -8.85
C LEU A 493 0.52 8.75 -10.04
N TYR A 494 -0.69 8.39 -10.48
CA TYR A 494 -0.86 7.38 -11.53
C TYR A 494 -0.28 7.83 -12.88
N SER A 495 -0.44 9.10 -13.26
CA SER A 495 0.00 9.58 -14.57
C SER A 495 1.29 10.38 -14.45
N GLY A 496 2.35 9.91 -15.09
CA GLY A 496 3.63 10.59 -15.01
C GLY A 496 3.85 11.72 -16.02
N GLY A 497 4.92 12.49 -15.83
CA GLY A 497 5.37 13.56 -16.73
C GLY A 497 6.07 14.70 -15.97
N ASP A 498 6.47 15.77 -16.68
CA ASP A 498 7.14 16.95 -16.10
C ASP A 498 6.32 17.63 -14.98
N ALA A 499 5.00 17.50 -15.07
CA ALA A 499 4.06 17.83 -14.01
C ALA A 499 3.24 16.56 -13.70
N PRO A 500 3.68 15.72 -12.75
CA PRO A 500 3.00 14.47 -12.43
C PRO A 500 1.55 14.76 -12.03
N SER A 501 0.63 13.95 -12.53
CA SER A 501 -0.81 14.22 -12.44
C SER A 501 -1.64 12.93 -12.36
N GLY A 502 -2.95 13.08 -12.42
CA GLY A 502 -3.87 11.95 -12.31
C GLY A 502 -4.12 11.57 -10.86
N ALA A 503 -4.73 10.39 -10.68
CA ALA A 503 -5.15 9.95 -9.37
C ALA A 503 -3.97 9.54 -8.52
N PHE A 504 -4.01 9.93 -7.24
CA PHE A 504 -3.17 9.34 -6.21
C PHE A 504 -3.36 7.81 -6.18
N GLN A 505 -2.25 7.07 -6.13
CA GLN A 505 -2.20 5.61 -6.01
C GLN A 505 -1.05 5.25 -5.09
N MET A 506 -1.28 4.45 -4.05
CA MET A 506 -0.27 4.13 -3.02
C MET A 506 0.64 2.98 -3.37
N ASP A 507 0.31 2.25 -4.43
CA ASP A 507 1.06 1.07 -4.84
C ASP A 507 2.54 1.39 -5.06
N ALA A 508 2.88 2.46 -5.77
CA ALA A 508 4.28 2.85 -5.96
C ALA A 508 4.97 3.31 -4.65
N ASN A 509 4.31 4.07 -3.78
CA ASN A 509 4.84 4.42 -2.45
C ASN A 509 5.19 3.16 -1.64
N PHE A 510 4.39 2.10 -1.73
CA PHE A 510 4.61 0.84 -1.00
C PHE A 510 5.55 -0.12 -1.71
N GLY A 511 5.54 -0.14 -3.04
CA GLY A 511 6.42 -0.98 -3.84
C GLY A 511 7.88 -0.60 -3.67
N TYR A 512 8.16 0.68 -3.34
CA TYR A 512 9.48 1.21 -2.99
C TYR A 512 10.14 0.42 -1.83
N LEU A 513 9.33 -0.26 -1.01
CA LEU A 513 9.76 -0.93 0.22
C LEU A 513 10.27 -2.39 0.03
N GLY A 514 10.32 -2.93 -1.19
CA GLY A 514 10.72 -4.33 -1.47
C GLY A 514 12.01 -4.47 -2.29
N THR A 515 12.87 -5.50 -2.20
CA THR A 515 12.90 -6.75 -1.41
C THR A 515 14.32 -7.27 -1.20
N VAL A 516 14.52 -8.09 -0.17
CA VAL A 516 15.63 -9.07 -0.04
C VAL A 516 15.32 -10.36 -0.81
N LEU A 517 16.33 -10.95 -1.44
CA LEU A 517 16.21 -12.20 -2.19
C LEU A 517 16.60 -13.41 -1.34
N MET A 518 15.82 -14.48 -1.50
CA MET A 518 16.12 -15.78 -0.89
C MET A 518 15.99 -16.90 -1.93
N PRO A 519 16.94 -17.06 -2.86
CA PRO A 519 16.99 -18.21 -3.73
C PRO A 519 17.15 -19.51 -2.93
N ARG A 520 16.52 -20.58 -3.42
CA ARG A 520 16.65 -21.94 -2.90
C ARG A 520 17.82 -22.60 -3.61
N SER A 521 18.72 -23.27 -2.87
CA SER A 521 19.63 -24.24 -3.45
C SER A 521 19.09 -25.66 -3.26
N GLY A 522 19.43 -26.55 -4.20
CA GLY A 522 18.88 -27.91 -4.34
C GLY A 522 19.09 -28.86 -3.16
N ASP A 523 19.82 -28.45 -2.13
CA ASP A 523 20.13 -29.19 -0.90
C ASP A 523 19.25 -28.80 0.30
N GLY A 524 18.26 -27.92 0.11
CA GLY A 524 17.39 -27.43 1.18
C GLY A 524 17.96 -26.19 1.90
N VAL A 525 19.22 -25.85 1.66
CA VAL A 525 19.80 -24.57 2.09
C VAL A 525 19.10 -23.44 1.33
N ARG A 526 18.72 -22.39 2.06
CA ARG A 526 18.19 -21.15 1.47
C ARG A 526 19.27 -20.10 1.57
N THR A 527 19.76 -19.64 0.43
CA THR A 527 20.74 -18.55 0.39
C THR A 527 19.99 -17.25 0.54
N VAL A 528 20.46 -16.37 1.43
CA VAL A 528 19.98 -14.98 1.51
C VAL A 528 20.96 -14.13 0.72
N ILE A 529 20.46 -13.38 -0.26
CA ILE A 529 21.27 -12.40 -0.98
C ILE A 529 20.94 -11.03 -0.41
N LEU A 530 21.94 -10.47 0.28
CA LEU A 530 21.87 -9.14 0.83
C LEU A 530 22.23 -8.14 -0.26
N ALA A 531 21.46 -7.06 -0.31
CA ALA A 531 21.80 -5.88 -1.09
C ALA A 531 22.14 -6.16 -2.58
N PRO A 532 21.27 -6.88 -3.32
CA PRO A 532 21.57 -7.30 -4.69
C PRO A 532 21.71 -6.14 -5.70
N ALA A 533 21.41 -4.90 -5.29
CA ALA A 533 21.46 -3.73 -6.16
C ALA A 533 21.59 -2.43 -5.34
N ILE A 534 22.68 -2.25 -4.59
CA ILE A 534 22.99 -0.94 -3.96
C ILE A 534 23.63 -0.02 -5.00
N PRO A 535 23.03 1.13 -5.34
CA PRO A 535 23.64 2.09 -6.26
C PRO A 535 24.82 2.80 -5.61
N ALA A 536 25.86 3.09 -6.42
CA ALA A 536 27.02 3.85 -6.00
C ALA A 536 26.65 5.24 -5.42
N ALA A 537 25.53 5.82 -5.87
CA ALA A 537 25.01 7.09 -5.35
C ALA A 537 24.72 7.06 -3.85
N TRP A 538 24.35 5.89 -3.30
CA TRP A 538 24.11 5.74 -1.85
C TRP A 538 25.39 5.74 -1.03
N THR A 539 26.55 5.62 -1.66
CA THR A 539 27.86 5.56 -1.00
C THR A 539 27.86 4.53 0.13
N GLU A 540 28.20 4.91 1.36
CA GLU A 540 28.06 4.05 2.54
C GLU A 540 26.67 4.16 3.17
N GLY A 541 26.18 3.07 3.76
CA GLY A 541 24.91 3.07 4.45
C GLY A 541 24.66 1.79 5.24
N SER A 542 23.50 1.71 5.88
CA SER A 542 23.16 0.52 6.67
C SER A 542 21.66 0.22 6.70
N VAL A 543 21.36 -1.04 6.95
CA VAL A 543 20.02 -1.54 7.22
C VAL A 543 20.01 -2.26 8.57
N LYS A 544 19.00 -1.97 9.38
CA LYS A 544 18.73 -2.65 10.66
C LYS A 544 17.28 -3.13 10.72
N GLY A 545 17.06 -4.31 11.30
CA GLY A 545 15.74 -4.89 11.52
C GLY A 545 15.12 -5.57 10.30
N LEU A 546 15.89 -5.84 9.24
CA LEU A 546 15.37 -6.44 8.02
C LEU A 546 14.98 -7.89 8.26
N ARG A 547 13.70 -8.21 8.08
CA ARG A 547 13.14 -9.53 8.35
C ARG A 547 13.43 -10.50 7.20
N LEU A 548 13.75 -11.74 7.54
CA LEU A 548 14.02 -12.84 6.62
C LEU A 548 12.87 -13.84 6.59
N ARG A 549 12.63 -14.46 5.43
CA ARG A 549 11.70 -15.60 5.35
C ARG A 549 12.25 -16.73 6.24
N GLY A 550 11.39 -17.29 7.10
CA GLY A 550 11.80 -18.26 8.13
C GLY A 550 11.88 -17.69 9.54
N GLY A 551 11.63 -16.39 9.72
CA GLY A 551 11.38 -15.77 11.03
C GLY A 551 12.57 -15.03 11.66
N GLY A 552 13.74 -15.07 11.04
CA GLY A 552 14.93 -14.32 11.47
C GLY A 552 14.95 -12.87 11.01
N SER A 553 16.00 -12.16 11.39
CA SER A 553 16.32 -10.82 10.91
C SER A 553 17.81 -10.69 10.60
N VAL A 554 18.15 -9.68 9.80
CA VAL A 554 19.52 -9.33 9.46
C VAL A 554 19.71 -7.82 9.54
N ASP A 555 20.85 -7.42 10.10
CA ASP A 555 21.39 -6.08 10.05
C ASP A 555 22.66 -6.14 9.20
N PHE A 556 22.85 -5.18 8.31
CA PHE A 556 24.09 -5.11 7.53
C PHE A 556 24.43 -3.67 7.15
N SER A 557 25.70 -3.43 6.85
CA SER A 557 26.18 -2.18 6.24
C SER A 557 26.91 -2.48 4.94
N TRP A 558 27.14 -1.43 4.15
CA TRP A 558 27.92 -1.51 2.93
C TRP A 558 28.88 -0.32 2.81
N ASP A 559 29.93 -0.52 2.01
CA ASP A 559 30.93 0.48 1.70
C ASP A 559 30.55 1.34 0.47
N HIS A 560 31.42 2.28 0.10
CA HIS A 560 31.21 3.17 -1.04
C HIS A 560 31.02 2.48 -2.41
N ASP A 561 31.44 1.21 -2.55
CA ASP A 561 31.25 0.41 -3.78
C ASP A 561 29.90 -0.33 -3.76
N GLY A 562 29.09 -0.14 -2.71
CA GLY A 562 27.85 -0.87 -2.49
C GLY A 562 28.08 -2.32 -2.05
N LEU A 563 29.29 -2.67 -1.60
CA LEU A 563 29.61 -4.02 -1.13
C LEU A 563 29.32 -4.14 0.36
N VAL A 564 28.61 -5.21 0.73
CA VAL A 564 28.29 -5.50 2.12
C VAL A 564 29.57 -5.77 2.91
N ASP A 565 29.84 -4.97 3.95
CA ASP A 565 31.08 -5.01 4.74
C ASP A 565 30.89 -5.62 6.14
N LYS A 566 29.68 -5.52 6.70
CA LYS A 566 29.31 -6.10 8.01
C LYS A 566 27.92 -6.70 7.96
N VAL A 567 27.74 -7.82 8.64
CA VAL A 567 26.45 -8.54 8.75
C VAL A 567 26.28 -9.07 10.17
N SER A 568 25.07 -8.93 10.71
CA SER A 568 24.61 -9.56 11.93
C SER A 568 23.24 -10.18 11.69
N ALA A 569 23.07 -11.47 11.97
CA ALA A 569 21.79 -12.16 11.80
C ALA A 569 21.27 -12.69 13.14
N THR A 570 19.98 -12.50 13.40
CA THR A 570 19.31 -12.95 14.63
C THR A 570 18.16 -13.89 14.31
N GLY A 571 17.99 -14.93 15.11
CA GLY A 571 16.77 -15.75 15.07
C GLY A 571 16.55 -16.49 13.76
N VAL A 572 17.60 -16.88 13.02
CA VAL A 572 17.49 -17.85 11.92
C VAL A 572 17.56 -19.24 12.54
N PRO A 573 16.44 -19.92 12.84
CA PRO A 573 16.52 -21.28 13.35
C PRO A 573 16.98 -22.13 12.17
N GLY A 574 18.09 -22.87 12.34
CA GLY A 574 18.53 -23.84 11.36
C GLY A 574 17.39 -24.79 11.02
N ARG A 575 16.84 -24.66 9.82
CA ARG A 575 15.94 -25.62 9.19
C ARG A 575 16.50 -25.95 7.83
#